data_AF-E3RIF7-F1
#
_entry.id   AF-E3RIF7-F1
#
_cell.length_a   1.000
_cell.length_b   1.000
_cell.length_c   1.000
_cell.angle_alpha   90.00
_cell.angle_beta   90.00
_cell.angle_gamma   90.00
#
_symmetry.space_group_name_H-M   'P 1'
#
loop_
_entity.id
_entity.type
_entity.pdbx_description
1 polymer ?
#
loop_
_entity_poly.entity_id
_entity_poly.type
_entity_poly.pdbx_seq_one_letter_code
_entity_poly.pdbx_strand_id
1 'polypeptide(L)'
;MIAPQVLWAIDDDNSSPRLHQHLRIFSATLQFTPTMGWFSSGAKDDSGVKKTEGGAFESPSRSNRKQCYAARDAFFECLDKNQILDSINSKKGREKAESFCGQFDKEFEKNCAHSWVEYFKKQRVVNYQREQTIKKIEMQGGEITAPQLPVPGQTK
;
A
#
# COMPACT_ATOMS: atom_id res chain seq x y z
N MET A 1 -30.91 17.70 -3.33
CA MET A 1 -29.90 17.49 -4.39
C MET A 1 -28.76 18.44 -4.12
N ILE A 2 -27.56 17.94 -3.82
CA ILE A 2 -26.22 18.53 -4.01
C ILE A 2 -25.25 17.52 -3.37
N ALA A 3 -24.44 16.88 -4.21
CA ALA A 3 -23.39 15.95 -3.81
C ALA A 3 -22.14 16.72 -3.33
N PRO A 4 -21.44 16.28 -2.28
CA PRO A 4 -20.10 16.78 -2.01
C PRO A 4 -19.09 16.04 -2.90
N GLN A 5 -18.25 16.84 -3.52
CA GLN A 5 -17.22 16.44 -4.47
C GLN A 5 -16.12 15.65 -3.76
N VAL A 6 -15.89 14.43 -4.24
CA VAL A 6 -14.70 13.63 -3.93
C VAL A 6 -13.63 14.05 -4.94
N LEU A 7 -12.65 14.83 -4.49
CA LEU A 7 -11.48 15.19 -5.29
C LEU A 7 -10.22 14.78 -4.52
N TRP A 8 -9.87 13.49 -4.58
CA TRP A 8 -8.49 13.07 -4.40
C TRP A 8 -7.84 13.12 -5.78
N ALA A 9 -7.40 14.31 -6.19
CA ALA A 9 -6.41 14.42 -7.23
C ALA A 9 -5.10 13.89 -6.64
N ILE A 10 -4.65 12.72 -7.12
CA ILE A 10 -3.26 12.32 -6.97
C ILE A 10 -2.53 13.12 -8.03
N ASP A 11 -1.72 14.08 -7.57
CA ASP A 11 -0.87 14.92 -8.41
C ASP A 11 0.08 14.06 -9.26
N ASP A 12 -0.28 13.91 -10.54
CA ASP A 12 0.65 13.71 -11.65
C ASP A 12 1.31 15.08 -11.93
N ASP A 13 2.40 15.41 -11.24
CA ASP A 13 3.28 16.51 -11.64
C ASP A 13 4.76 16.11 -11.53
N ASN A 14 5.26 15.51 -12.60
CA ASN A 14 6.68 15.55 -12.94
C ASN A 14 6.82 16.01 -14.40
N SER A 15 6.40 17.26 -14.65
CA SER A 15 6.75 17.98 -15.86
C SER A 15 6.48 19.48 -15.71
N SER A 16 7.49 20.22 -15.24
CA SER A 16 7.85 21.49 -15.90
C SER A 16 9.22 22.05 -15.49
N PRO A 17 9.82 22.88 -16.37
CA PRO A 17 11.25 23.12 -16.46
C PRO A 17 11.73 24.37 -15.72
N ARG A 18 13.06 24.38 -15.48
CA ARG A 18 13.96 25.55 -15.34
C ARG A 18 13.29 26.93 -15.26
N LEU A 19 13.42 27.57 -14.10
CA LEU A 19 13.78 28.99 -13.99
C LEU A 19 14.08 29.30 -12.52
N HIS A 20 15.35 29.40 -12.16
CA HIS A 20 15.82 30.27 -11.08
C HIS A 20 17.18 30.84 -11.50
N GLN A 21 17.11 32.03 -12.10
CA GLN A 21 18.17 33.02 -11.97
C GLN A 21 18.14 33.49 -10.52
N HIS A 22 19.24 33.35 -9.78
CA HIS A 22 19.63 34.36 -8.81
C HIS A 22 21.15 34.45 -8.74
N LEU A 23 21.59 35.70 -8.81
CA LEU A 23 22.96 36.17 -8.89
C LEU A 23 23.72 36.00 -7.56
N ARG A 24 25.01 35.69 -7.72
CA ARG A 24 26.20 36.23 -7.01
C ARG A 24 26.61 35.66 -5.64
N ILE A 25 27.80 35.03 -5.71
CA ILE A 25 29.01 35.23 -4.89
C ILE A 25 28.92 34.79 -3.43
N PHE A 26 29.64 33.73 -3.06
CA PHE A 26 30.74 33.81 -2.09
C PHE A 26 31.70 32.63 -2.31
N SER A 27 32.96 32.99 -2.55
CA SER A 27 34.12 32.10 -2.64
C SER A 27 34.51 31.66 -1.23
N ALA A 28 34.63 30.36 -0.98
CA ALA A 28 35.56 29.78 -0.01
C ALA A 28 35.62 28.26 -0.18
N THR A 29 36.76 27.82 -0.71
CA THR A 29 37.26 26.44 -0.68
C THR A 29 37.17 25.83 0.71
N LEU A 30 36.41 24.75 0.85
CA LEU A 30 36.64 23.70 1.83
C LEU A 30 36.41 22.34 1.15
N GLN A 31 37.50 21.59 1.06
CA GLN A 31 37.59 20.27 0.48
C GLN A 31 36.82 19.28 1.37
N PHE A 32 35.67 18.80 0.91
CA PHE A 32 35.09 17.56 1.40
C PHE A 32 35.41 16.46 0.39
N THR A 33 36.33 15.57 0.78
CA THR A 33 36.63 14.33 0.06
C THR A 33 35.43 13.38 0.13
N PRO A 34 34.81 12.96 -0.99
CA PRO A 34 33.96 11.78 -0.98
C PRO A 34 34.85 10.55 -1.23
N THR A 35 35.30 9.91 -0.16
CA THR A 35 35.78 8.54 -0.25
C THR A 35 34.57 7.60 -0.31
N MET A 36 34.71 6.59 -1.16
CA MET A 36 33.86 5.40 -1.31
C MET A 36 32.56 5.58 -2.11
N GLY A 37 32.73 5.45 -3.43
CA GLY A 37 32.36 4.18 -4.07
C GLY A 37 30.87 3.84 -3.99
N TRP A 38 30.03 4.76 -4.43
CA TRP A 38 28.60 4.56 -4.63
C TRP A 38 28.36 3.73 -5.90
N PHE A 39 28.09 2.45 -5.70
CA PHE A 39 27.36 1.51 -6.55
C PHE A 39 27.33 1.77 -8.07
N SER A 40 28.25 1.11 -8.75
CA SER A 40 28.14 0.75 -10.16
C SER A 40 27.03 -0.29 -10.32
N SER A 41 25.94 0.06 -11.00
CA SER A 41 24.88 -0.89 -11.37
C SER A 41 24.86 -1.03 -12.89
N GLY A 42 25.44 -2.14 -13.37
CA GLY A 42 25.28 -2.61 -14.73
C GLY A 42 23.85 -3.11 -14.94
N ALA A 43 23.20 -2.62 -15.99
CA ALA A 43 21.90 -3.10 -16.43
C ALA A 43 22.03 -4.51 -17.02
N LYS A 44 21.20 -5.45 -16.56
CA LYS A 44 20.75 -6.60 -17.37
C LYS A 44 19.27 -6.88 -17.12
N ASP A 45 18.55 -6.84 -18.24
CA ASP A 45 17.18 -7.25 -18.48
C ASP A 45 17.08 -8.79 -18.38
N ASP A 46 16.16 -9.31 -17.57
CA ASP A 46 15.68 -10.70 -17.68
C ASP A 46 14.31 -10.83 -17.03
N SER A 47 13.29 -10.88 -17.88
CA SER A 47 11.90 -11.10 -17.57
C SER A 47 11.65 -12.53 -17.05
N GLY A 48 11.38 -12.67 -15.75
CA GLY A 48 10.82 -13.89 -15.17
C GLY A 48 11.05 -14.00 -13.67
N VAL A 49 10.00 -14.25 -12.89
CA VAL A 49 10.09 -14.53 -11.45
C VAL A 49 10.88 -15.83 -11.25
N LYS A 50 12.15 -15.70 -10.88
CA LYS A 50 12.98 -16.80 -10.38
C LYS A 50 12.93 -16.77 -8.85
N LYS A 51 12.64 -17.93 -8.24
CA LYS A 51 12.84 -18.16 -6.81
C LYS A 51 14.34 -18.17 -6.51
N THR A 52 14.79 -17.42 -5.52
CA THR A 52 16.13 -17.60 -4.96
C THR A 52 16.12 -18.66 -3.85
N GLU A 53 17.20 -19.45 -3.77
CA GLU A 53 17.36 -20.58 -2.83
C GLU A 53 17.63 -20.13 -1.38
N GLY A 54 17.54 -18.83 -1.07
CA GLY A 54 17.91 -18.26 0.21
C GLY A 54 16.75 -17.93 1.17
N GLY A 55 15.49 -18.22 0.81
CA GLY A 55 14.33 -17.96 1.68
C GLY A 55 14.08 -16.48 2.03
N ALA A 56 14.82 -15.55 1.43
CA ALA A 56 14.53 -14.12 1.53
C ALA A 56 13.32 -13.80 0.64
N PHE A 57 12.33 -13.12 1.22
CA PHE A 57 11.15 -12.61 0.52
C PHE A 57 11.60 -11.73 -0.65
N GLU A 58 11.63 -12.29 -1.85
CA GLU A 58 11.87 -11.56 -3.10
C GLU A 58 10.86 -10.42 -3.13
N SER A 59 11.31 -9.18 -2.91
CA SER A 59 10.47 -8.02 -3.15
C SER A 59 10.02 -8.13 -4.60
N PRO A 60 8.71 -8.31 -4.89
CA PRO A 60 8.25 -8.41 -6.26
C PRO A 60 8.77 -7.18 -7.02
N SER A 61 9.32 -7.40 -8.22
CA SER A 61 9.81 -6.33 -9.08
C SER A 61 8.74 -5.24 -9.18
N ARG A 62 9.17 -3.98 -9.39
CA ARG A 62 8.25 -2.82 -9.39
C ARG A 62 7.06 -3.01 -10.34
N SER A 63 7.24 -3.76 -11.44
CA SER A 63 6.17 -4.16 -12.37
C SER A 63 5.15 -5.14 -11.75
N ASN A 64 5.61 -6.16 -11.04
CA ASN A 64 4.75 -7.17 -10.42
C ASN A 64 3.90 -6.57 -9.29
N ARG A 65 4.41 -5.54 -8.60
CA ARG A 65 3.64 -4.82 -7.56
C ARG A 65 2.46 -4.04 -8.15
N LYS A 66 2.63 -3.43 -9.34
CA LYS A 66 1.54 -2.75 -10.06
C LYS A 66 0.42 -3.74 -10.40
N GLN A 67 0.78 -4.94 -10.87
CA GLN A 67 -0.18 -6.00 -11.19
C GLN A 67 -0.90 -6.53 -9.94
N CYS A 68 -0.18 -6.72 -8.81
CA CYS A 68 -0.82 -7.08 -7.54
C CYS A 68 -1.86 -6.03 -7.10
N TYR A 69 -1.54 -4.74 -7.16
CA TYR A 69 -2.49 -3.69 -6.77
C TYR A 69 -3.69 -3.61 -7.70
N ALA A 70 -3.49 -3.77 -9.01
CA ALA A 70 -4.61 -3.84 -9.96
C ALA A 70 -5.54 -5.04 -9.68
N ALA A 71 -4.98 -6.23 -9.41
CA ALA A 71 -5.76 -7.42 -9.08
C ALA A 71 -6.48 -7.29 -7.72
N ARG A 72 -5.82 -6.67 -6.73
CA ARG A 72 -6.41 -6.35 -5.42
C ARG A 72 -7.64 -5.46 -5.59
N ASP A 73 -7.50 -4.39 -6.35
CA ASP A 73 -8.56 -3.39 -6.52
C ASP A 73 -9.75 -3.99 -7.27
N ALA A 74 -9.52 -4.81 -8.30
CA ALA A 74 -10.57 -5.55 -8.98
C ALA A 74 -11.33 -6.51 -8.04
N PHE A 75 -10.62 -7.24 -7.18
CA PHE A 75 -11.25 -8.12 -6.18
C PHE A 75 -12.09 -7.32 -5.18
N PHE A 76 -11.58 -6.21 -4.67
CA PHE A 76 -12.31 -5.37 -3.72
C PHE A 76 -13.51 -4.66 -4.34
N GLU A 77 -13.42 -4.19 -5.58
CA GLU A 77 -14.58 -3.67 -6.31
C GLU A 77 -15.69 -4.71 -6.45
N CYS A 78 -15.34 -5.98 -6.70
CA CYS A 78 -16.33 -7.05 -6.75
C CYS A 78 -17.00 -7.27 -5.38
N LEU A 79 -16.22 -7.24 -4.29
CA LEU A 79 -16.79 -7.33 -2.94
C LEU A 79 -17.71 -6.15 -2.61
N ASP A 80 -17.32 -4.93 -2.99
CA ASP A 80 -18.12 -3.72 -2.79
C ASP A 80 -19.44 -3.74 -3.56
N LYS A 81 -19.41 -4.17 -4.84
CA LYS A 81 -20.61 -4.36 -5.67
C LYS A 81 -21.61 -5.35 -5.05
N ASN A 82 -21.11 -6.35 -4.32
CA ASN A 82 -21.92 -7.39 -3.67
C ASN A 82 -22.17 -7.13 -2.17
N GLN A 83 -21.77 -5.95 -1.65
CA GLN A 83 -21.89 -5.56 -0.24
C GLN A 83 -21.26 -6.56 0.75
N ILE A 84 -20.09 -7.12 0.39
CA ILE A 84 -19.33 -8.06 1.21
C ILE A 84 -18.20 -7.30 1.91
N LEU A 85 -18.32 -7.09 3.22
CA LEU A 85 -17.25 -6.48 4.03
C LEU A 85 -16.19 -7.51 4.44
N ASP A 86 -16.61 -8.62 5.05
CA ASP A 86 -15.72 -9.62 5.64
C ASP A 86 -15.70 -10.90 4.80
N SER A 87 -14.70 -11.05 3.93
CA SER A 87 -14.48 -12.27 3.13
C SER A 87 -13.65 -13.35 3.83
N ILE A 88 -13.14 -13.11 5.05
CA ILE A 88 -12.30 -14.06 5.81
C ILE A 88 -13.02 -14.60 7.05
N ASN A 89 -13.47 -13.72 7.94
CA ASN A 89 -13.88 -14.12 9.30
C ASN A 89 -15.29 -14.73 9.34
N SER A 90 -16.17 -14.33 8.43
CA SER A 90 -17.55 -14.80 8.37
C SER A 90 -17.71 -15.93 7.36
N LYS A 91 -18.29 -17.07 7.78
CA LYS A 91 -18.58 -18.21 6.90
C LYS A 91 -19.44 -17.80 5.71
N LYS A 92 -20.49 -17.02 5.94
CA LYS A 92 -21.39 -16.48 4.89
C LYS A 92 -20.66 -15.52 3.95
N GLY A 93 -19.69 -14.77 4.47
CA GLY A 93 -18.88 -13.83 3.69
C GLY A 93 -17.92 -14.55 2.75
N ARG A 94 -17.28 -15.63 3.22
CA ARG A 94 -16.45 -16.52 2.40
C ARG A 94 -17.24 -17.17 1.26
N GLU A 95 -18.38 -17.78 1.58
CA GLU A 95 -19.22 -18.46 0.56
C GLU A 95 -19.67 -17.47 -0.53
N LYS A 96 -20.08 -16.25 -0.15
CA LYS A 96 -20.44 -15.21 -1.12
C LYS A 96 -19.24 -14.69 -1.92
N ALA A 97 -18.10 -14.48 -1.26
CA ALA A 97 -16.90 -14.02 -1.94
C ALA A 97 -16.43 -15.06 -2.98
N GLU A 98 -16.51 -16.35 -2.66
CA GLU A 98 -16.18 -17.43 -3.58
C GLU A 98 -17.19 -17.54 -4.73
N SER A 99 -18.50 -17.40 -4.44
CA SER A 99 -19.55 -17.53 -5.45
C SER A 99 -19.57 -16.36 -6.46
N PHE A 100 -19.35 -15.13 -6.00
CA PHE A 100 -19.44 -13.94 -6.87
C PHE A 100 -18.08 -13.46 -7.36
N CYS A 101 -17.05 -13.55 -6.51
CA CYS A 101 -15.74 -12.95 -6.76
C CYS A 101 -14.60 -13.98 -6.83
N GLY A 102 -14.91 -15.28 -6.90
CA GLY A 102 -13.90 -16.34 -6.89
C GLY A 102 -12.92 -16.29 -8.07
N GLN A 103 -13.32 -15.72 -9.22
CA GLN A 103 -12.40 -15.48 -10.33
C GLN A 103 -11.35 -14.42 -9.98
N PHE A 104 -11.78 -13.29 -9.42
CA PHE A 104 -10.89 -12.21 -9.00
C PHE A 104 -10.00 -12.63 -7.83
N ASP A 105 -10.49 -13.49 -6.94
CA ASP A 105 -9.68 -14.02 -5.83
C ASP A 105 -8.51 -14.88 -6.34
N LYS A 106 -8.77 -15.75 -7.31
CA LYS A 106 -7.72 -16.54 -7.98
C LYS A 106 -6.71 -15.66 -8.71
N GLU A 107 -7.17 -14.60 -9.35
CA GLU A 107 -6.29 -13.65 -10.04
C GLU A 107 -5.46 -12.82 -9.04
N PHE A 108 -6.02 -12.49 -7.90
CA PHE A 108 -5.33 -11.81 -6.81
C PHE A 108 -4.24 -12.69 -6.19
N GLU A 109 -4.52 -13.97 -5.94
CA GLU A 109 -3.55 -14.94 -5.45
C GLU A 109 -2.47 -15.30 -6.47
N LYS A 110 -2.79 -15.25 -7.78
CA LYS A 110 -1.82 -15.49 -8.85
C LYS A 110 -0.82 -14.34 -9.01
N ASN A 111 -1.30 -13.10 -8.93
CA ASN A 111 -0.50 -11.91 -9.22
C ASN A 111 0.19 -11.32 -7.97
N CYS A 112 -0.24 -11.72 -6.77
CA CYS A 112 0.28 -11.19 -5.52
C CYS A 112 0.85 -12.28 -4.61
N ALA A 113 1.80 -11.91 -3.73
CA ALA A 113 2.33 -12.82 -2.74
C ALA A 113 1.23 -13.21 -1.73
N HIS A 114 1.18 -14.48 -1.32
CA HIS A 114 0.16 -14.99 -0.39
C HIS A 114 0.10 -14.19 0.93
N SER A 115 1.25 -13.81 1.48
CA SER A 115 1.34 -12.98 2.69
C SER A 115 0.71 -11.60 2.50
N TRP A 116 0.77 -11.03 1.30
CA TRP A 116 0.16 -9.74 0.97
C TRP A 116 -1.35 -9.88 0.82
N VAL A 117 -1.81 -10.93 0.14
CA VAL A 117 -3.24 -11.22 -0.03
C VAL A 117 -3.93 -11.35 1.33
N GLU A 118 -3.36 -12.17 2.23
CA GLU A 118 -3.89 -12.30 3.59
C GLU A 118 -3.91 -10.98 4.35
N TYR A 119 -2.81 -10.22 4.28
CA TYR A 119 -2.70 -8.93 4.96
C TYR A 119 -3.76 -7.96 4.47
N PHE A 120 -3.92 -7.79 3.16
CA PHE A 120 -4.89 -6.84 2.60
C PHE A 120 -6.34 -7.23 2.92
N LYS A 121 -6.68 -8.53 2.83
CA LYS A 121 -8.02 -9.02 3.19
C LYS A 121 -8.31 -8.75 4.68
N LYS A 122 -7.34 -8.97 5.59
CA LYS A 122 -7.47 -8.63 7.02
C LYS A 122 -7.56 -7.12 7.26
N GLN A 123 -6.75 -6.33 6.56
CA GLN A 123 -6.67 -4.88 6.71
C GLN A 123 -7.99 -4.18 6.38
N ARG A 124 -8.75 -4.68 5.39
CA ARG A 124 -10.07 -4.13 5.03
C ARG A 124 -11.05 -4.18 6.22
N VAL A 125 -11.08 -5.29 6.96
CA VAL A 125 -11.93 -5.46 8.15
C VAL A 125 -11.49 -4.53 9.28
N VAL A 126 -10.18 -4.48 9.54
CA VAL A 126 -9.62 -3.65 10.62
C VAL A 126 -9.84 -2.16 10.34
N ASN A 127 -9.63 -1.70 9.11
CA ASN A 127 -9.87 -0.31 8.74
C ASN A 127 -11.35 0.06 8.90
N TYR A 128 -12.27 -0.81 8.47
CA TYR A 128 -13.69 -0.61 8.70
C TYR A 128 -14.02 -0.49 10.20
N GLN A 129 -13.50 -1.39 11.04
CA GLN A 129 -13.71 -1.34 12.48
C GLN A 129 -13.13 -0.09 13.14
N ARG A 130 -11.96 0.37 12.68
CA ARG A 130 -11.35 1.63 13.14
C ARG A 130 -12.26 2.81 12.83
N GLU A 131 -12.75 2.92 11.59
CA GLU A 131 -13.66 3.99 11.19
C GLU A 131 -14.98 3.97 11.99
N GLN A 132 -15.55 2.79 12.23
CA GLN A 132 -16.75 2.66 13.06
C GLN A 132 -16.50 3.08 14.51
N THR A 133 -15.31 2.81 15.03
CA THR A 133 -14.93 3.18 16.40
C THR A 133 -14.74 4.69 16.51
N ILE A 134 -14.06 5.31 15.55
CA ILE A 134 -13.88 6.77 15.49
C ILE A 134 -15.24 7.46 15.43
N LYS A 135 -16.13 7.03 14.53
CA LYS A 135 -17.50 7.56 14.42
C LYS A 135 -18.29 7.47 15.73
N LYS A 136 -18.15 6.37 16.49
CA LYS A 136 -18.80 6.21 17.79
C LYS A 136 -18.26 7.19 18.83
N ILE A 137 -16.95 7.41 18.85
CA ILE A 137 -16.29 8.36 19.76
C ILE A 137 -16.74 9.80 19.45
N GLU A 138 -16.75 10.17 18.17
CA GLU A 138 -17.22 11.48 17.69
C GLU A 138 -18.68 11.75 18.10
N MET A 139 -19.56 10.75 17.95
CA MET A 139 -20.96 10.87 18.38
C MET A 139 -21.11 10.98 19.90
N GLN A 140 -20.20 10.37 20.67
CA GLN A 140 -20.23 10.41 22.14
C GLN A 140 -19.57 11.66 22.72
N GLY A 141 -19.05 12.57 21.88
CA GLY A 141 -18.35 13.78 22.31
C GLY A 141 -17.06 13.50 23.09
N GLY A 142 -16.53 12.28 23.01
CA GLY A 142 -15.32 11.87 23.70
C GLY A 142 -14.08 12.26 22.91
N GLU A 143 -13.06 12.75 23.60
CA GLU A 143 -11.75 13.02 23.01
C GLU A 143 -11.11 11.71 22.52
N ILE A 144 -10.63 11.69 21.27
CA ILE A 144 -10.01 10.51 20.66
C ILE A 144 -8.61 10.35 21.22
N THR A 145 -8.47 9.70 22.37
CA THR A 145 -7.16 9.26 22.85
C THR A 145 -6.72 8.07 21.99
N ALA A 146 -5.70 8.28 21.14
CA ALA A 146 -5.13 7.19 20.35
C ALA A 146 -4.70 6.06 21.30
N PRO A 147 -5.13 4.81 21.05
CA PRO A 147 -4.67 3.68 21.85
C PRO A 147 -3.15 3.61 21.73
N GLN A 148 -2.44 3.81 22.84
CA GLN A 148 -1.00 3.64 22.88
C GLN A 148 -0.71 2.19 22.51
N LEU A 149 -0.16 1.97 21.33
CA LEU A 149 0.29 0.65 20.92
C LEU A 149 1.38 0.22 21.90
N PRO A 150 1.28 -0.96 22.54
CA PRO A 150 2.35 -1.46 23.37
C PRO A 150 3.60 -1.59 22.50
N VAL A 151 4.62 -0.78 22.79
CA VAL A 151 5.93 -0.88 22.15
C VAL A 151 6.53 -2.22 22.55
N PRO A 152 6.80 -3.13 21.60
CA PRO A 152 7.45 -4.40 21.93
C PRO A 152 8.86 -4.08 22.44
N GLY A 153 9.11 -4.31 23.73
CA GLY A 153 10.42 -4.10 24.36
C GLY A 153 10.45 -3.55 25.78
N GLN A 154 9.31 -3.29 26.43
CA GLN A 154 9.30 -2.87 27.85
C GLN A 154 8.96 -4.05 28.78
N THR A 155 9.83 -5.05 28.80
CA THR A 155 9.95 -5.98 29.93
C THR A 155 10.95 -5.38 30.90
N LYS A 156 10.45 -4.94 32.05
CA LYS A 156 11.28 -4.52 33.20
C LYS A 156 11.95 -5.73 33.83
#